data_AF-A0A7Y6XG34-F1
#
_entry.id   AF-A0A7Y6XG34-F1
#
_cell.length_a   1.000
_cell.length_b   1.000
_cell.length_c   1.000
_cell.angle_alpha   90.00
_cell.angle_beta   90.00
_cell.angle_gamma   90.00
#
_symmetry.space_group_name_H-M   'P 1'
#
loop_
_entity.id
_entity.type
_entity.pdbx_description
1 polymer ?
#
loop_
_entity_poly.entity_id
_entity_poly.type
_entity_poly.pdbx_seq_one_letter_code
_entity_poly.pdbx_strand_id
1 'polypeptide(L)'
;MDGFQRWAWGVVGISLLAGAGCAHQAPLAVRREVEADKCTLIQSVLKEPTPSRMVEEIAAQGRHEPTPVRVYVRRPEQSMLERFFEGDEPRCGDATFKVVQESVLDAVVVYLQEVREGYAYDARRSGPDELTLEGTPQGTLKRAGPQWVAGK
;
A
#
# COMPACT_ATOMS: atom_id res chain seq x y z
N MET A 1 0.55 25.14 77.59
CA MET A 1 2.00 25.28 77.32
C MET A 1 2.46 23.95 76.76
N ASP A 2 2.45 23.83 75.44
CA ASP A 2 3.01 22.74 74.63
C ASP A 2 3.29 23.43 73.29
N GLY A 3 4.41 23.35 72.61
CA GLY A 3 5.60 22.51 72.72
C GLY A 3 6.21 22.52 71.32
N PHE A 4 7.30 23.28 71.16
CA PHE A 4 8.41 23.11 70.21
C PHE A 4 8.20 22.57 68.77
N GLN A 5 8.58 23.45 67.82
CA GLN A 5 9.25 23.23 66.52
C GLN A 5 9.39 21.81 65.92
N ARG A 6 9.12 21.67 64.61
CA ARG A 6 10.20 21.44 63.63
C ARG A 6 9.77 21.57 62.16
N TRP A 7 10.76 22.05 61.44
CA TRP A 7 10.87 22.45 60.05
C TRP A 7 11.17 21.23 59.17
N ALA A 8 10.54 21.11 58.00
CA ALA A 8 11.05 20.36 56.87
C ALA A 8 10.37 20.84 55.57
N TRP A 9 11.06 21.74 54.87
CA TRP A 9 10.73 22.09 53.49
C TRP A 9 11.20 20.93 52.60
N GLY A 10 10.24 20.19 52.02
CA GLY A 10 10.51 19.18 51.01
C GLY A 10 10.31 19.77 49.61
N VAL A 11 11.38 20.22 48.97
CA VAL A 11 11.41 20.49 47.52
C VAL A 11 12.12 19.33 46.84
N VAL A 12 11.36 18.47 46.17
CA VAL A 12 11.81 17.58 45.09
C VAL A 12 10.59 17.46 44.16
N GLY A 13 10.51 18.20 43.04
CA GLY A 13 11.30 17.94 41.85
C GLY A 13 10.63 16.87 40.98
N ILE A 14 9.36 17.08 40.57
CA ILE A 14 8.69 16.20 39.60
C ILE A 14 9.05 16.68 38.20
N SER A 15 10.14 16.13 37.68
CA SER A 15 10.49 16.20 36.26
C SER A 15 9.60 15.23 35.49
N LEU A 16 8.41 15.68 35.06
CA LEU A 16 7.60 14.95 34.08
C LEU A 16 8.17 15.17 32.67
N LEU A 17 9.25 14.45 32.37
CA LEU A 17 9.72 14.23 31.00
C LEU A 17 9.65 12.74 30.70
N ALA A 18 8.49 12.30 30.25
CA ALA A 18 8.34 11.06 29.51
C ALA A 18 7.33 11.31 28.38
N GLY A 19 7.80 12.05 27.37
CA GLY A 19 7.20 12.03 26.05
C GLY A 19 7.41 10.64 25.45
N ALA A 20 6.60 9.67 25.85
CA ALA A 20 6.41 8.45 25.09
C ALA A 20 5.45 8.82 23.95
N GLY A 21 6.00 9.30 22.83
CA GLY A 21 5.27 9.32 21.58
C GLY A 21 4.92 7.89 21.24
N CYS A 22 3.68 7.48 21.51
CA CYS A 22 3.19 6.17 21.13
C CYS A 22 3.22 6.07 19.60
N ALA A 23 4.24 5.43 19.06
CA ALA A 23 4.17 4.85 17.73
C ALA A 23 3.05 3.80 17.77
N HIS A 24 1.84 4.21 17.38
CA HIS A 24 0.66 3.36 17.36
C HIS A 24 0.81 2.36 16.20
N GLN A 25 1.65 1.35 16.38
CA GLN A 25 1.76 0.25 15.43
C GLN A 25 0.46 -0.55 15.52
N ALA A 26 -0.32 -0.56 14.42
CA ALA A 26 -1.54 -1.34 14.33
C ALA A 26 -1.24 -2.82 14.62
N PRO A 27 -2.14 -3.55 15.32
CA PRO A 27 -1.97 -4.98 15.58
C PRO A 27 -1.77 -5.75 14.27
N LEU A 28 -0.90 -6.78 14.29
CA LEU A 28 -0.55 -7.57 13.10
C LEU A 28 -1.77 -8.15 12.37
N ALA A 29 -2.83 -8.53 13.10
CA ALA A 29 -4.07 -9.03 12.50
C ALA A 29 -4.76 -7.97 11.62
N VAL A 30 -4.85 -6.73 12.12
CA VAL A 30 -5.43 -5.60 11.38
C VAL A 30 -4.59 -5.29 10.14
N ARG A 31 -3.26 -5.34 10.25
CA ARG A 31 -2.37 -5.15 9.10
C ARG A 31 -2.60 -6.22 8.04
N ARG A 32 -2.76 -7.49 8.44
CA ARG A 32 -3.04 -8.59 7.50
C ARG A 32 -4.40 -8.44 6.81
N GLU A 33 -5.42 -8.00 7.52
CA GLU A 33 -6.74 -7.71 6.93
C GLU A 33 -6.67 -6.57 5.91
N VAL A 34 -5.99 -5.48 6.25
CA VAL A 34 -5.77 -4.34 5.34
C VAL A 34 -5.04 -4.79 4.07
N GLU A 35 -3.95 -5.55 4.21
CA GLU A 35 -3.20 -6.05 3.06
C GLU A 35 -3.96 -7.11 2.25
N ALA A 36 -4.83 -7.91 2.88
CA ALA A 36 -5.74 -8.80 2.16
C ALA A 36 -6.76 -8.00 1.33
N ASP A 37 -7.32 -6.93 1.90
CA ASP A 37 -8.21 -6.01 1.21
C ASP A 37 -7.52 -5.32 0.03
N LYS A 38 -6.26 -4.89 0.20
CA LYS A 38 -5.40 -4.40 -0.89
C LYS A 38 -5.25 -5.46 -1.98
N CYS A 39 -5.06 -6.74 -1.63
CA CYS A 39 -4.94 -7.79 -2.62
C CYS A 39 -6.21 -8.00 -3.44
N THR A 40 -7.39 -7.93 -2.82
CA THR A 40 -8.67 -8.03 -3.57
C THR A 40 -8.85 -6.90 -4.59
N LEU A 41 -8.34 -5.70 -4.31
CA LEU A 41 -8.31 -4.60 -5.27
C LEU A 41 -7.45 -4.97 -6.48
N ILE A 42 -6.24 -5.46 -6.24
CA ILE A 42 -5.29 -5.79 -7.32
C ILE A 42 -5.76 -6.96 -8.16
N GLN A 43 -6.35 -7.98 -7.54
CA GLN A 43 -7.00 -9.06 -8.28
C GLN A 43 -8.12 -8.55 -9.19
N SER A 44 -8.81 -7.47 -8.79
CA SER A 44 -9.86 -6.85 -9.60
C SER A 44 -9.25 -6.02 -10.74
N VAL A 45 -8.20 -5.24 -10.47
CA VAL A 45 -7.46 -4.51 -11.52
C VAL A 45 -6.94 -5.48 -12.59
N LEU A 46 -6.30 -6.57 -12.18
CA LEU A 46 -5.67 -7.52 -13.11
C LEU A 46 -6.67 -8.39 -13.89
N LYS A 47 -7.97 -8.33 -13.55
CA LYS A 47 -9.05 -8.94 -14.33
C LYS A 47 -9.60 -8.01 -15.42
N GLU A 48 -9.26 -6.72 -15.36
CA GLU A 48 -9.69 -5.77 -16.39
C GLU A 48 -8.96 -6.05 -17.71
N PRO A 49 -9.58 -5.76 -18.88
CA PRO A 49 -9.10 -6.27 -20.17
C PRO A 49 -7.67 -5.85 -20.55
N THR A 50 -7.27 -4.63 -20.20
CA THR A 50 -5.93 -4.12 -20.54
C THR A 50 -4.85 -4.70 -19.60
N PRO A 51 -5.00 -4.64 -18.27
CA PRO A 51 -4.06 -5.31 -17.35
C PRO A 51 -3.95 -6.81 -17.56
N SER A 52 -5.06 -7.53 -17.81
CA SER A 52 -5.05 -8.98 -17.98
C SER A 52 -4.25 -9.41 -19.21
N ARG A 53 -4.48 -8.75 -20.35
CA ARG A 53 -3.72 -8.99 -21.59
C ARG A 53 -2.22 -8.80 -21.38
N MET A 54 -1.84 -7.77 -20.62
CA MET A 54 -0.43 -7.50 -20.35
C MET A 54 0.23 -8.61 -19.51
N VAL A 55 -0.50 -9.14 -18.52
CA VAL A 55 -0.05 -10.30 -17.73
C VAL A 55 0.17 -11.51 -18.64
N GLU A 56 -0.77 -11.78 -19.55
CA GLU A 56 -0.69 -12.88 -20.53
C GLU A 56 0.49 -12.71 -21.50
N GLU A 57 0.70 -11.50 -22.04
CA GLU A 57 1.80 -11.19 -22.96
C GLU A 57 3.18 -11.37 -22.32
N ILE A 58 3.32 -11.05 -21.02
CA ILE A 58 4.57 -11.28 -20.28
C ILE A 58 4.72 -12.76 -19.96
N ALA A 59 3.66 -13.44 -19.50
CA ALA A 59 3.68 -14.87 -19.20
C ALA A 59 4.06 -15.70 -20.44
N ALA A 60 3.53 -15.37 -21.62
CA ALA A 60 3.82 -16.04 -22.88
C ALA A 60 5.30 -16.03 -23.29
N GLN A 61 6.12 -15.15 -22.70
CA GLN A 61 7.57 -15.13 -22.93
C GLN A 61 8.31 -16.18 -22.08
N GLY A 62 7.64 -16.85 -21.14
CA GLY A 62 8.15 -17.99 -20.36
C GLY A 62 9.26 -17.65 -19.35
N ARG A 63 9.59 -16.37 -19.17
CA ARG A 63 10.72 -15.93 -18.32
C ARG A 63 10.33 -15.70 -16.87
N HIS A 64 9.05 -15.38 -16.61
CA HIS A 64 8.61 -14.90 -15.30
C HIS A 64 7.20 -15.41 -14.96
N GLU A 65 7.07 -16.70 -14.65
CA GLU A 65 5.80 -17.27 -14.15
C GLU A 65 5.88 -17.53 -12.62
N PRO A 66 4.92 -17.06 -11.81
CA PRO A 66 3.85 -16.11 -12.15
C PRO A 66 4.38 -14.71 -12.51
N THR A 67 3.65 -13.97 -13.35
CA THR A 67 4.04 -12.62 -13.83
C THR A 67 4.22 -11.66 -12.67
N PRO A 68 5.38 -11.01 -12.52
CA PRO A 68 5.62 -10.09 -11.43
C PRO A 68 4.84 -8.79 -11.62
N VAL A 69 4.22 -8.33 -10.54
CA VAL A 69 3.41 -7.10 -10.51
C VAL A 69 3.94 -6.18 -9.41
N ARG A 70 4.20 -4.93 -9.73
CA ARG A 70 4.50 -3.88 -8.75
C ARG A 70 3.31 -2.94 -8.67
N VAL A 71 2.99 -2.48 -7.48
CA VAL A 71 1.82 -1.63 -7.26
C VAL A 71 2.22 -0.38 -6.51
N TYR A 72 1.85 0.77 -7.09
CA TYR A 72 2.14 2.09 -6.55
C TYR A 72 0.89 2.94 -6.44
N VAL A 73 0.83 3.81 -5.44
CA VAL A 73 -0.14 4.89 -5.34
C VAL A 73 0.51 6.18 -5.80
N ARG A 74 -0.05 6.80 -6.85
CA ARG A 74 0.30 8.13 -7.32
C ARG A 74 -0.42 9.17 -6.46
N ARG A 75 0.35 10.06 -5.86
CA ARG A 75 -0.13 11.27 -5.19
C ARG A 75 0.43 12.48 -5.94
N PRO A 76 -0.14 12.86 -7.10
CA PRO A 76 0.41 13.93 -7.95
C PRO A 76 0.49 15.27 -7.21
N GLU A 77 -0.51 15.58 -6.37
CA GLU A 77 -0.53 16.77 -5.51
C GLU A 77 0.65 16.85 -4.53
N GLN A 78 1.28 15.72 -4.22
CA GLN A 78 2.42 15.62 -3.32
C GLN A 78 3.72 15.28 -4.08
N SER A 79 3.67 15.19 -5.41
CA SER A 79 4.78 14.72 -6.24
C SER A 79 5.39 13.40 -5.73
N MET A 80 4.52 12.50 -5.25
CA MET A 80 4.95 11.29 -4.54
C MET A 80 4.39 10.04 -5.19
N LEU A 81 5.24 9.01 -5.24
CA LEU A 81 4.88 7.65 -5.61
C LEU A 81 5.12 6.71 -4.43
N GLU A 82 4.05 6.18 -3.87
CA GLU A 82 4.08 5.38 -2.65
C GLU A 82 3.89 3.90 -3.01
N ARG A 83 4.58 3.00 -2.31
CA ARG A 83 4.40 1.56 -2.50
C ARG A 83 3.07 1.15 -1.88
N PHE A 84 2.25 0.40 -2.61
CA PHE A 84 0.91 0.08 -2.12
C PHE A 84 0.93 -0.95 -0.99
N PHE A 85 1.84 -1.93 -1.05
CA PHE A 85 2.02 -2.96 -0.03
C PHE A 85 3.21 -2.59 0.87
N GLU A 86 3.01 -2.68 2.20
CA GLU A 86 4.04 -2.34 3.19
C GLU A 86 5.03 -3.48 3.47
N GLY A 87 4.66 -4.73 3.17
CA GLY A 87 5.45 -5.92 3.53
C GLY A 87 5.27 -7.10 2.56
N ASP A 88 6.03 -8.17 2.78
CA ASP A 88 6.03 -9.39 1.94
C ASP A 88 4.88 -10.36 2.27
N GLU A 89 4.17 -10.09 3.37
CA GLU A 89 3.01 -10.85 3.82
C GLU A 89 1.80 -9.94 4.04
N PRO A 90 0.60 -10.38 3.65
CA PRO A 90 0.28 -11.55 2.85
C PRO A 90 0.83 -11.45 1.42
N ARG A 91 1.28 -12.60 0.88
CA ARG A 91 1.66 -12.70 -0.54
C ARG A 91 0.42 -12.49 -1.39
N CYS A 92 0.32 -11.34 -2.04
CA CYS A 92 -0.74 -11.10 -3.00
C CYS A 92 -0.36 -11.70 -4.35
N GLY A 93 -1.16 -12.62 -4.86
CA GLY A 93 -0.91 -13.30 -6.13
C GLY A 93 -1.75 -14.55 -6.30
N ASP A 94 -1.66 -15.14 -7.49
CA ASP A 94 -2.23 -16.43 -7.85
C ASP A 94 -1.31 -17.14 -8.87
N ALA A 95 -1.85 -18.10 -9.64
CA ALA A 95 -1.07 -18.83 -10.65
C ALA A 95 -0.59 -17.93 -11.80
N THR A 96 -1.25 -16.79 -12.05
CA THR A 96 -0.99 -15.90 -13.19
C THR A 96 -0.08 -14.75 -12.82
N PHE A 97 -0.17 -14.23 -11.59
CA PHE A 97 0.62 -13.09 -11.15
C PHE A 97 1.10 -13.21 -9.70
N LYS A 98 2.16 -12.48 -9.39
CA LYS A 98 2.64 -12.29 -8.01
C LYS A 98 3.02 -10.84 -7.78
N VAL A 99 2.53 -10.24 -6.70
CA VAL A 99 2.98 -8.91 -6.29
C VAL A 99 4.41 -9.01 -5.75
N VAL A 100 5.30 -8.18 -6.28
CA VAL A 100 6.71 -8.13 -5.88
C VAL A 100 7.09 -6.74 -5.43
N GLN A 101 8.06 -6.72 -4.52
CA GLN A 101 8.60 -5.51 -3.93
C GLN A 101 9.72 -4.87 -4.76
N GLU A 102 10.60 -5.73 -5.28
CA GLU A 102 11.87 -5.33 -5.87
C GLU A 102 11.79 -5.12 -7.38
N SER A 103 12.80 -4.42 -7.91
CA SER A 103 12.97 -4.20 -9.33
C SER A 103 13.25 -5.50 -10.05
N VAL A 104 12.32 -5.90 -10.92
CA VAL A 104 12.53 -6.98 -11.88
C VAL A 104 12.47 -6.40 -13.28
N LEU A 105 13.34 -6.92 -14.15
CA LEU A 105 13.23 -6.71 -15.57
C LEU A 105 11.97 -7.45 -16.03
N ASP A 106 11.07 -6.76 -16.73
CA ASP A 106 9.83 -7.32 -17.30
C ASP A 106 8.72 -7.70 -16.29
N ALA A 107 8.11 -6.68 -15.69
CA ALA A 107 6.94 -6.77 -14.81
C ALA A 107 5.74 -5.97 -15.35
N VAL A 108 4.57 -6.15 -14.75
CA VAL A 108 3.48 -5.18 -14.80
C VAL A 108 3.66 -4.19 -13.65
N VAL A 109 3.54 -2.90 -13.92
CA VAL A 109 3.47 -1.83 -12.92
C VAL A 109 2.06 -1.27 -12.92
N VAL A 110 1.35 -1.46 -11.83
CA VAL A 110 0.01 -0.90 -11.59
C VAL A 110 0.16 0.38 -10.78
N TYR A 111 -0.36 1.46 -11.34
CA TYR A 111 -0.47 2.74 -10.67
C TYR A 111 -1.92 2.96 -10.25
N LEU A 112 -2.12 3.30 -8.99
CA LEU A 112 -3.40 3.61 -8.38
C LEU A 112 -3.45 5.09 -8.02
N GLN A 113 -4.60 5.72 -8.18
CA GLN A 113 -4.85 7.07 -7.69
C GLN A 113 -6.19 7.07 -6.94
N GLU A 114 -6.17 7.52 -5.69
CA GLU A 114 -7.38 7.65 -4.88
C GLU A 114 -8.34 8.65 -5.55
N VAL A 115 -9.58 8.21 -5.74
CA VAL A 115 -10.70 9.04 -6.22
C VAL A 115 -11.87 8.90 -5.25
N ARG A 116 -12.88 9.76 -5.38
CA ARG A 116 -13.99 9.87 -4.41
C ARG A 116 -14.63 8.54 -4.01
N GLU A 117 -14.78 7.60 -4.94
CA GLU A 117 -15.48 6.32 -4.73
C GLU A 117 -14.56 5.08 -4.80
N GLY A 118 -13.24 5.26 -4.86
CA GLY A 118 -12.30 4.16 -4.98
C GLY A 118 -10.96 4.56 -5.60
N TYR A 119 -10.53 3.84 -6.64
CA TYR A 119 -9.24 4.05 -7.29
C TYR A 119 -9.39 4.17 -8.80
N ALA A 120 -8.74 5.18 -9.38
CA ALA A 120 -8.39 5.15 -10.80
C ALA A 120 -7.12 4.31 -10.96
N TYR A 121 -7.03 3.50 -12.02
CA TYR A 121 -5.88 2.63 -12.26
C TYR A 121 -5.26 2.85 -13.64
N ASP A 122 -3.95 2.65 -13.74
CA ASP A 122 -3.15 2.66 -14.96
C ASP A 122 -2.12 1.53 -14.86
N ALA A 123 -2.25 0.49 -15.69
CA ALA A 123 -1.31 -0.63 -15.73
C ALA A 123 -0.37 -0.51 -16.94
N ARG A 124 0.93 -0.64 -16.68
CA ARG A 124 1.98 -0.50 -17.70
C ARG A 124 2.97 -1.65 -17.62
N ARG A 125 3.57 -1.98 -18.76
CA ARG A 125 4.71 -2.90 -18.76
C ARG A 125 5.92 -2.14 -18.21
N SER A 126 6.70 -2.81 -17.37
CA SER A 126 7.95 -2.29 -16.82
C SER A 126 8.89 -2.00 -17.99
N GLY A 127 9.08 -0.72 -18.28
CA GLY A 127 9.99 -0.24 -19.31
C GLY A 127 11.37 0.11 -18.75
N PRO A 128 12.32 0.50 -19.62
CA PRO A 128 13.59 1.09 -19.19
C PRO A 128 13.42 2.47 -18.53
N ASP A 129 12.27 3.14 -18.77
CA ASP A 129 11.94 4.42 -18.17
C ASP A 129 11.57 4.29 -16.69
N GLU A 130 11.90 5.34 -15.93
CA GLU A 130 11.70 5.43 -14.49
C GLU A 130 10.21 5.37 -14.11
N LEU A 131 9.93 4.98 -12.85
CA LEU A 131 8.57 5.01 -12.32
C LEU A 131 7.95 6.40 -12.51
N THR A 132 6.72 6.47 -13.01
CA THR A 132 6.10 7.74 -13.39
C THR A 132 5.01 8.19 -12.42
N LEU A 133 5.04 9.50 -12.11
CA LEU A 133 3.99 10.21 -11.38
C LEU A 133 2.78 10.55 -12.25
N GLU A 134 2.93 10.45 -13.58
CA GLU A 134 1.94 10.92 -14.55
C GLU A 134 1.34 9.78 -15.39
N GLY A 135 0.10 9.96 -15.80
CA GLY A 135 -0.57 9.02 -16.69
C GLY A 135 -2.07 9.19 -16.74
N THR A 136 -2.64 8.87 -17.88
CA THR A 136 -4.09 8.77 -18.05
C THR A 136 -4.57 7.45 -17.47
N PRO A 137 -5.52 7.45 -16.53
CA PRO A 137 -6.13 6.22 -16.06
C PRO A 137 -6.78 5.42 -17.19
N GLN A 138 -6.60 4.10 -17.16
CA GLN A 138 -7.24 3.16 -18.08
C GLN A 138 -8.67 2.85 -17.64
N GLY A 139 -8.96 2.97 -16.36
CA GLY A 139 -10.29 2.76 -15.79
C GLY A 139 -10.35 3.14 -14.31
N THR A 140 -11.50 2.88 -13.70
CA THR A 140 -11.69 3.07 -12.26
C THR A 140 -12.26 1.80 -11.63
N LEU A 141 -11.99 1.60 -10.35
CA LEU A 141 -12.63 0.61 -9.50
C LEU A 141 -13.26 1.30 -8.30
N LYS A 142 -14.46 0.85 -7.95
CA LYS A 142 -15.18 1.31 -6.76
C LYS A 142 -15.55 0.15 -5.86
N ARG A 143 -15.73 0.45 -4.57
CA ARG A 143 -16.11 -0.55 -3.58
C ARG A 143 -17.62 -0.85 -3.68
N ALA A 144 -17.96 -2.13 -3.79
CA ALA A 144 -19.32 -2.66 -3.75
C ALA A 144 -19.39 -3.76 -2.67
N GLY A 145 -19.66 -3.35 -1.42
CA GLY A 145 -19.57 -4.25 -0.28
C GLY A 145 -18.13 -4.74 -0.06
N PRO A 146 -17.86 -6.06 0.04
CA PRO A 146 -16.51 -6.59 0.17
C PRO A 146 -15.74 -6.65 -1.17
N GLN A 147 -16.39 -6.34 -2.30
CA GLN A 147 -15.81 -6.50 -3.64
C GLN A 147 -15.39 -5.15 -4.24
N TRP A 148 -14.42 -5.20 -5.15
CA TRP A 148 -14.08 -4.10 -6.05
C TRP A 148 -14.67 -4.37 -7.42
N VAL A 149 -15.31 -3.37 -8.01
CA VAL A 149 -15.97 -3.48 -9.32
C VAL A 149 -15.61 -2.30 -10.19
N ALA A 150 -15.60 -2.49 -11.52
CA ALA A 150 -15.41 -1.42 -12.49
C ALA A 150 -16.34 -0.22 -12.19
N GLY A 151 -15.74 0.95 -12.02
CA GLY A 151 -16.44 2.22 -12.03
C GLY A 151 -16.73 2.62 -13.47
N LYS A 152 -17.97 3.06 -13.72
CA LYS A 152 -18.41 3.58 -15.01
C LYS A 152 -17.94 5.01 -15.21
#